data_AF-A0A3S9PPB7-F1
#
_entry.id   AF-A0A3S9PPB7-F1
#
_cell.length_a   1.000
_cell.length_b   1.000
_cell.length_c   1.000
_cell.angle_alpha   90.00
_cell.angle_beta   90.00
_cell.angle_gamma   90.00
#
_symmetry.space_group_name_H-M   'P 1'
#
loop_
_entity.id
_entity.type
_entity.pdbx_description
1 polymer ?
#
loop_
_entity_poly.entity_id
_entity_poly.type
_entity_poly.pdbx_seq_one_letter_code
_entity_poly.pdbx_strand_id
1 'polypeptide(L)'
;MSAADAPAQPFSIGPIWRDSNVRSGPSLESPVQKLLLPDDGVSYDALGWVTGDEVVEGENPKGVIISDIWFELAMGGWCSAVNFDQETVARVVAGH
;
A
#
# COMPACT_ATOMS: atom_id res chain seq x y z
N MET A 1 7.51 -0.89 30.26
CA MET A 1 6.69 -0.50 29.09
C MET A 1 7.56 0.43 28.26
N SER A 2 8.16 -0.10 27.19
CA SER A 2 9.16 0.62 26.39
C SER A 2 8.50 1.46 25.30
N ALA A 3 9.15 2.62 25.06
CA ALA A 3 9.05 3.58 23.96
C ALA A 3 7.83 3.46 23.03
N ALA A 4 6.94 4.44 23.11
CA ALA A 4 6.18 4.86 21.94
C ALA A 4 7.20 5.40 20.93
N ASP A 5 7.46 4.64 19.86
CA ASP A 5 8.18 5.16 18.70
C ASP A 5 7.40 6.38 18.19
N ALA A 6 8.12 7.47 17.94
CA ALA A 6 7.55 8.57 17.18
C ALA A 6 7.00 8.00 15.86
N PRO A 7 5.85 8.46 15.35
CA PRO A 7 5.40 8.01 14.04
C PRO A 7 6.53 8.31 13.05
N ALA A 8 6.96 7.29 12.32
CA ALA A 8 7.88 7.49 11.20
C ALA A 8 7.30 8.62 10.34
N GLN A 9 8.15 9.55 9.92
CA GLN A 9 7.70 10.64 9.07
C GLN A 9 6.94 10.03 7.87
N PRO A 10 5.73 10.52 7.53
CA PRO A 10 4.98 9.97 6.42
C PRO A 10 5.85 9.96 5.15
N PHE A 11 5.74 8.88 4.39
CA PHE A 11 6.45 8.73 3.12
C PHE A 11 5.44 8.66 1.98
N SER A 12 5.90 9.05 0.79
CA SER A 12 5.05 9.04 -0.40
C SER A 12 5.11 7.68 -1.09
N ILE A 13 3.95 7.11 -1.40
CA ILE A 13 3.80 5.86 -2.14
C ILE A 13 2.94 6.09 -3.39
N GLY A 14 3.41 5.62 -4.55
CA GLY A 14 2.72 5.82 -5.82
C GLY A 14 3.63 5.75 -7.05
N PRO A 15 3.05 5.87 -8.25
CA PRO A 15 1.60 5.97 -8.50
C PRO A 15 0.86 4.67 -8.23
N ILE A 16 -0.47 4.73 -8.20
CA ILE A 16 -1.31 3.53 -8.31
C ILE A 16 -1.36 3.14 -9.79
N TRP A 17 -1.00 1.90 -10.12
CA TRP A 17 -0.99 1.42 -11.52
C TRP A 17 -2.24 0.61 -11.89
N ARG A 18 -2.97 0.10 -10.89
CA ARG A 18 -4.23 -0.65 -11.03
C ARG A 18 -5.25 -0.17 -10.02
N ASP A 19 -6.53 -0.30 -10.30
CA ASP A 19 -7.57 0.07 -9.34
C ASP A 19 -7.33 -0.58 -7.98
N SER A 20 -7.55 0.20 -6.93
CA SER A 20 -7.12 -0.17 -5.60
C SER A 20 -8.22 0.03 -4.57
N ASN A 21 -8.53 -1.06 -3.88
CA ASN A 21 -9.45 -1.04 -2.75
C ASN A 21 -8.72 -0.53 -1.50
N VAL A 22 -9.19 0.60 -0.97
CA VAL A 22 -8.82 1.07 0.35
C VAL A 22 -9.77 0.43 1.36
N ARG A 23 -9.21 -0.37 2.25
CA ARG A 23 -9.95 -1.19 3.22
C ARG A 23 -9.80 -0.65 4.62
N SER A 24 -10.72 -1.01 5.51
CA SER A 24 -10.63 -0.62 6.93
C SER A 24 -9.48 -1.30 7.69
N GLY A 25 -8.84 -2.31 7.11
CA GLY A 25 -7.73 -3.07 7.69
C GLY A 25 -6.89 -3.78 6.62
N PRO A 26 -5.68 -4.26 6.98
CA PRO A 26 -4.74 -4.91 6.06
C PRO A 26 -5.13 -6.37 5.77
N SER A 27 -6.34 -6.57 5.26
CA SER A 27 -6.91 -7.90 4.99
C SER A 27 -7.92 -7.84 3.86
N LEU A 28 -8.02 -8.91 3.07
CA LEU A 28 -9.00 -9.07 1.99
C LEU A 28 -10.44 -9.18 2.52
N GLU A 29 -10.61 -9.60 3.78
CA GLU A 29 -11.90 -9.67 4.46
C GLU A 29 -12.33 -8.31 5.06
N SER A 30 -11.41 -7.35 5.17
CA SER A 30 -11.75 -6.01 5.67
C SER A 30 -12.63 -5.26 4.68
N PRO A 31 -13.73 -4.63 5.15
CA PRO A 31 -14.62 -3.84 4.30
C PRO A 31 -13.89 -2.80 3.44
N VAL A 32 -14.27 -2.72 2.16
CA VAL A 32 -13.82 -1.66 1.25
C VAL A 32 -14.52 -0.37 1.62
N GLN A 33 -13.74 0.69 1.85
CA GLN A 33 -14.22 2.02 2.20
C GLN A 33 -14.17 2.98 1.01
N LYS A 34 -13.21 2.77 0.10
CA LYS A 34 -12.98 3.63 -1.07
C LYS A 34 -12.28 2.84 -2.17
N LEU A 35 -12.53 3.24 -3.42
CA LEU A 35 -11.79 2.78 -4.60
C LEU A 35 -10.91 3.93 -5.10
N LEU A 36 -9.63 3.66 -5.31
CA LEU A 36 -8.70 4.55 -6.00
C LEU A 36 -8.48 4.00 -7.41
N LEU A 37 -8.45 4.90 -8.40
CA LEU A 37 -8.21 4.52 -9.79
C LEU A 37 -6.75 4.81 -10.16
N PRO A 38 -6.20 4.13 -11.18
CA PRO A 38 -4.86 4.42 -11.67
C PRO A 38 -4.71 5.87 -12.10
N ASP A 39 -3.63 6.49 -11.65
CA ASP A 39 -3.23 7.86 -12.01
C ASP A 39 -1.72 7.98 -11.83
N ASP A 40 -1.00 8.15 -12.95
CA ASP A 40 0.46 8.18 -12.99
C ASP A 40 1.06 9.46 -12.38
N GLY A 41 0.24 10.48 -12.16
CA GLY A 41 0.62 11.75 -11.54
C GLY A 41 0.37 11.82 -10.04
N VAL A 42 -0.29 10.83 -9.43
CA VAL A 42 -0.74 10.89 -8.03
C VAL A 42 0.04 9.93 -7.15
N SER A 43 0.65 10.48 -6.10
CA SER A 43 1.18 9.72 -4.97
C SER A 43 0.35 9.98 -3.71
N TYR A 44 0.40 9.04 -2.78
CA TYR A 44 -0.33 9.07 -1.52
C TYR A 44 0.66 9.11 -0.37
N ASP A 45 0.34 9.89 0.67
CA ASP A 45 1.10 9.82 1.91
C ASP A 45 0.70 8.55 2.67
N ALA A 46 1.69 7.77 3.07
CA ALA A 46 1.55 6.59 3.90
C ALA A 46 2.18 6.85 5.28
N LEU A 47 1.47 6.43 6.31
CA LEU A 47 1.89 6.55 7.71
C LEU A 47 2.83 5.41 8.13
N GLY A 48 2.79 4.30 7.41
CA GLY A 48 3.54 3.08 7.69
C GLY A 48 3.09 1.94 6.81
N TRP A 49 3.68 0.77 7.04
CA TRP A 49 3.27 -0.48 6.42
C TRP A 49 3.32 -1.63 7.42
N VAL A 50 2.51 -2.67 7.15
CA VAL A 50 2.49 -3.93 7.92
C VAL A 50 2.33 -5.10 6.97
N THR A 51 2.61 -6.30 7.47
CA THR A 51 2.21 -7.56 6.80
C THR A 51 0.73 -7.86 7.10
N GLY A 52 0.00 -8.34 6.11
CA GLY A 52 -1.42 -8.69 6.18
C GLY A 52 -1.76 -9.90 5.30
N ASP A 53 -2.97 -9.95 4.76
CA ASP A 53 -3.33 -11.01 3.80
C ASP A 53 -2.51 -10.89 2.51
N GLU A 54 -2.02 -12.02 1.99
CA GLU A 54 -1.31 -12.07 0.72
C GLU A 54 -2.26 -11.72 -0.43
N VAL A 55 -1.82 -10.79 -1.29
CA VAL A 55 -2.52 -10.43 -2.50
C VAL A 55 -1.68 -10.86 -3.69
N VAL A 56 -2.35 -11.52 -4.64
CA VAL A 56 -1.75 -11.97 -5.91
C VAL A 56 -2.40 -11.17 -7.03
N GLU A 57 -1.57 -10.44 -7.78
CA GLU A 57 -1.98 -9.66 -8.93
C GLU A 57 -1.35 -10.25 -10.20
N GLY A 58 -2.18 -10.86 -11.04
CA GLY A 58 -1.76 -11.61 -12.23
C GLY A 58 -1.82 -10.83 -13.54
N GLU A 59 -2.43 -9.64 -13.56
CA GLU A 59 -2.64 -8.80 -14.73
C GLU A 59 -1.55 -7.73 -14.91
N ASN A 60 -0.56 -7.67 -14.02
CA ASN A 60 0.51 -6.69 -14.17
C ASN A 60 1.35 -6.96 -15.44
N PRO A 61 1.63 -5.94 -16.28
CA PRO A 61 2.37 -6.12 -17.53
C PRO A 61 3.80 -6.66 -17.38
N LYS A 62 4.40 -6.51 -16.19
CA LYS A 62 5.76 -6.99 -15.85
C LYS A 62 5.75 -8.42 -15.27
N GLY A 63 4.59 -9.05 -15.08
CA GLY A 63 4.44 -10.41 -14.55
C GLY A 63 3.62 -10.45 -13.24
N VAL A 64 3.50 -11.63 -12.64
CA VAL A 64 2.72 -11.79 -11.39
C VAL A 64 3.40 -11.08 -10.23
N ILE A 65 2.65 -10.24 -9.52
CA ILE A 65 3.08 -9.62 -8.26
C ILE A 65 2.40 -10.35 -7.11
N ILE A 66 3.20 -10.72 -6.10
CA ILE A 66 2.72 -11.34 -4.87
C ILE A 66 3.25 -10.51 -3.72
N SER A 67 2.37 -10.03 -2.85
CA SER A 67 2.78 -9.27 -1.68
C SER A 67 1.80 -9.43 -0.54
N ASP A 68 2.32 -9.59 0.66
CA ASP A 68 1.61 -9.50 1.93
C ASP A 68 1.75 -8.11 2.57
N ILE A 69 2.35 -7.14 1.88
CA ILE A 69 2.56 -5.78 2.41
C ILE A 69 1.33 -4.91 2.18
N TRP A 70 0.95 -4.19 3.23
CA TRP A 70 -0.15 -3.23 3.22
C TRP A 70 0.30 -1.88 3.76
N PHE A 71 -0.02 -0.81 3.04
CA PHE A 71 0.25 0.57 3.44
C PHE A 71 -0.95 1.19 4.14
N GLU A 72 -0.73 1.81 5.29
CA GLU A 72 -1.72 2.68 5.94
C GLU A 72 -1.63 4.06 5.31
N LEU A 73 -2.71 4.51 4.66
CA LEU A 73 -2.72 5.80 3.99
C LEU A 73 -3.12 6.91 4.96
N ALA A 74 -2.47 8.08 4.86
CA ALA A 74 -2.78 9.24 5.72
C ALA A 74 -4.21 9.77 5.51
N MET A 75 -4.82 9.50 4.36
CA MET A 75 -6.24 9.77 4.10
C MET A 75 -7.20 8.76 4.76
N GLY A 76 -6.67 7.78 5.50
CA GLY A 76 -7.39 6.71 6.16
C GLY A 76 -7.47 5.42 5.33
N GLY A 77 -7.39 4.30 6.03
CA GLY A 77 -7.53 2.95 5.48
C GLY A 77 -6.22 2.36 4.95
N TRP A 78 -6.33 1.14 4.45
CA TRP A 78 -5.22 0.28 4.08
C TRP A 78 -5.30 -0.14 2.61
N CYS A 79 -4.15 -0.16 1.95
CA CYS A 79 -4.03 -0.51 0.55
C CYS A 79 -2.93 -1.55 0.37
N SER A 80 -3.18 -2.60 -0.42
CA SER A 80 -2.16 -3.59 -0.72
C SER A 80 -1.05 -2.97 -1.58
N ALA A 81 0.20 -3.35 -1.29
CA ALA A 81 1.38 -2.91 -2.04
C ALA A 81 1.32 -3.29 -3.52
N VAL A 82 0.59 -4.35 -3.88
CA VAL A 82 0.49 -4.81 -5.28
C VAL A 82 -0.15 -3.78 -6.18
N ASN A 83 -0.94 -2.84 -5.66
CA ASN A 83 -1.64 -1.84 -6.47
C ASN A 83 -0.79 -0.59 -6.78
N PHE A 84 0.36 -0.42 -6.12
CA PHE A 84 1.29 0.70 -6.35
C PHE A 84 2.41 0.34 -7.31
N ASP A 85 3.05 1.34 -7.91
CA ASP A 85 4.23 1.13 -8.73
C ASP A 85 5.31 0.37 -7.96
N GLN A 86 5.76 -0.75 -8.53
CA GLN A 86 6.63 -1.69 -7.83
C GLN A 86 8.06 -1.16 -7.62
N GLU A 87 8.51 -0.21 -8.46
CA GLU A 87 9.82 0.42 -8.26
C GLU A 87 9.77 1.41 -7.09
N THR A 88 8.66 2.12 -6.91
CA THR A 88 8.44 2.93 -5.70
C THR A 88 8.27 2.05 -4.46
N VAL A 89 7.48 0.98 -4.52
CA VAL A 89 7.31 0.05 -3.39
C VAL A 89 8.66 -0.51 -2.94
N ALA A 90 9.49 -1.01 -3.86
CA ALA A 90 10.79 -1.57 -3.54
C ALA A 90 11.72 -0.56 -2.86
N ARG A 91 11.71 0.70 -3.31
CA ARG A 91 12.50 1.78 -2.68
C ARG A 91 12.04 2.11 -1.27
N VAL A 92 10.73 2.16 -1.05
CA VAL A 92 10.14 2.44 0.26
C VAL A 92 10.43 1.30 1.24
N VAL A 93 10.16 0.05 0.84
CA VAL A 93 10.34 -1.12 1.72
C VAL A 93 11.82 -1.40 2.02
N ALA A 94 12.75 -1.11 1.10
CA ALA A 94 14.17 -1.27 1.37
C ALA A 94 14.76 -0.18 2.29
N GLY A 95 14.06 0.95 2.45
CA GLY A 95 14.51 2.11 3.24
C GLY A 95 13.92 2.19 4.65
N HIS A 96 13.06 1.24 5.02
CA HIS A 96 12.36 1.15 6.31
C HIS A 96 12.54 -0.22 6.93
#